data_AF-A0A6M3LT21-F1
#
_entry.id   AF-A0A6M3LT21-F1
#
_cell.length_a   1.000
_cell.length_b   1.000
_cell.length_c   1.000
_cell.angle_alpha   90.00
_cell.angle_beta   90.00
_cell.angle_gamma   90.00
#
_symmetry.space_group_name_H-M   'P 1'
#
loop_
_entity.id
_entity.type
_entity.pdbx_description
1 polymer ?
#
loop_
_entity_poly.entity_id
_entity_poly.type
_entity_poly.pdbx_seq_one_letter_code
_entity_poly.pdbx_strand_id
1 'polypeptide(L)' 'MNIPLDGYTIWDNHPDFPVEDWMHEVSNDDTRLGYWEWVRAKIEQNDWDDEEVQDV' A
#
# COMPACT_ATOMS: atom_id res chain seq x y z
N MET A 1 20.18 -17.35 -22.43
CA MET A 1 19.21 -17.29 -21.33
C MET A 1 19.30 -15.89 -20.76
N ASN A 2 18.26 -15.06 -20.93
CA ASN A 2 18.27 -13.65 -20.50
C ASN A 2 17.37 -13.53 -19.28
N ILE A 3 17.94 -13.60 -18.08
CA ILE A 3 17.25 -13.28 -16.83
C ILE A 3 17.80 -11.96 -16.27
N PRO A 4 16.94 -11.11 -15.70
CA PRO A 4 17.00 -9.66 -15.80
C PRO A 4 17.84 -9.04 -14.68
N LEU A 5 18.52 -7.94 -14.99
CA LEU A 5 19.12 -7.07 -13.99
C LEU A 5 17.98 -6.46 -13.15
N ASP A 6 18.08 -6.69 -11.84
CA ASP A 6 17.24 -6.10 -10.80
C ASP A 6 15.85 -6.73 -10.67
N GLY A 7 15.64 -7.41 -9.54
CA GLY A 7 14.41 -8.12 -9.15
C GLY A 7 13.21 -7.22 -8.86
N TYR A 8 13.07 -6.10 -9.57
CA TYR A 8 11.88 -5.27 -9.57
C TYR A 8 11.02 -5.66 -10.76
N THR A 9 10.21 -6.69 -10.54
CA THR A 9 9.16 -7.03 -11.50
C THR A 9 8.19 -5.87 -11.57
N ILE A 10 7.92 -5.39 -12.79
CA ILE A 10 7.05 -4.25 -13.17
C ILE A 10 5.58 -4.40 -12.69
N TRP A 11 5.28 -5.46 -11.94
CA TRP A 11 4.10 -5.64 -11.09
C TRP A 11 4.31 -4.96 -9.73
N ASP A 12 4.69 -3.68 -9.81
CA ASP A 12 5.12 -2.80 -8.73
C ASP A 12 4.04 -2.68 -7.65
N ASN A 13 4.07 -3.58 -6.68
CA ASN A 13 3.29 -3.45 -5.46
C ASN A 13 4.09 -2.58 -4.50
N HIS A 14 3.42 -1.70 -3.78
CA HIS A 14 4.07 -0.95 -2.72
C HIS A 14 4.69 -1.95 -1.71
N PRO A 15 5.97 -1.82 -1.34
CA PRO A 15 6.64 -2.79 -0.47
C PRO A 15 5.91 -3.00 0.87
N ASP A 16 5.32 -1.92 1.40
CA ASP A 16 4.53 -1.96 2.64
C ASP A 16 3.04 -2.29 2.43
N PHE A 17 2.51 -2.17 1.20
CA PHE A 17 1.08 -2.35 0.91
C PHE A 17 0.88 -3.29 -0.28
N PRO A 18 1.04 -4.62 -0.07
CA PRO A 18 0.85 -5.61 -1.13
C PRO A 18 -0.63 -5.72 -1.53
N VAL A 19 -0.87 -6.10 -2.80
CA VAL A 19 -2.22 -6.32 -3.34
C VAL A 19 -3.01 -7.38 -2.57
N GLU A 20 -2.33 -8.35 -1.96
CA GLU A 20 -2.97 -9.36 -1.11
C GLU A 20 -3.72 -8.71 0.07
N ASP A 21 -3.13 -7.70 0.70
CA ASP A 21 -3.74 -6.98 1.83
C ASP A 21 -4.97 -6.17 1.38
N TRP A 22 -4.85 -5.49 0.23
CA TRP A 22 -5.99 -4.83 -0.42
C TRP A 22 -7.13 -5.81 -0.73
N MET A 23 -6.82 -6.98 -1.29
CA MET A 23 -7.83 -8.00 -1.61
C MET A 23 -8.55 -8.50 -0.35
N HIS A 24 -7.83 -8.63 0.77
CA HIS A 24 -8.43 -8.98 2.04
C HIS A 24 -9.42 -7.90 2.50
N GLU A 25 -9.05 -6.62 2.44
CA GLU A 25 -9.95 -5.53 2.86
C GLU A 25 -11.15 -5.37 1.93
N VAL A 26 -10.99 -5.58 0.62
CA VAL A 26 -12.11 -5.62 -0.33
C VAL A 26 -13.04 -6.79 -0.02
N SER A 27 -12.49 -7.97 0.28
CA SER A 27 -13.30 -9.15 0.62
C SER A 27 -14.02 -9.00 1.96
N ASN A 28 -13.51 -8.21 2.90
CA ASN A 28 -14.16 -7.91 4.17
C ASN A 28 -15.16 -6.76 4.07
N ASP A 29 -15.36 -6.20 2.87
CA ASP A 29 -16.21 -5.03 2.60
C ASP A 29 -15.71 -3.74 3.29
N ASP A 30 -14.45 -3.75 3.76
CA ASP A 30 -13.81 -2.65 4.49
C ASP A 30 -13.38 -1.54 3.51
N THR A 31 -12.93 -1.91 2.31
CA THR A 31 -12.64 -0.98 1.22
C THR A 31 -13.30 -1.38 -0.09
N ARG A 32 -13.76 -0.38 -0.84
CA ARG A 32 -14.28 -0.53 -2.22
C ARG A 32 -13.44 0.23 -3.25
N LEU A 33 -12.30 0.76 -2.81
CA LEU A 33 -11.39 1.57 -3.63
C LEU A 33 -10.55 0.68 -4.54
N GLY A 34 -10.11 1.20 -5.70
CA GLY A 34 -9.10 0.51 -6.51
C GLY A 34 -7.74 0.41 -5.79
N TYR A 35 -6.87 -0.53 -6.18
CA TYR A 35 -5.59 -0.77 -5.49
C TYR A 35 -4.77 0.50 -5.21
N TRP A 36 -4.52 1.34 -6.22
CA TRP A 36 -3.76 2.59 -6.02
C TRP A 36 -4.47 3.62 -5.13
N GLU A 37 -5.80 3.66 -5.18
CA GLU A 37 -6.62 4.54 -4.32
C GLU A 37 -6.63 4.06 -2.87
N TRP A 38 -6.55 2.75 -2.67
CA TRP A 38 -6.38 2.15 -1.37
C TRP A 38 -4.96 2.37 -0.82
N VAL A 39 -3.91 2.19 -1.65
CA VAL A 39 -2.52 2.43 -1.24
C VAL A 39 -2.34 3.89 -0.80
N ARG A 40 -2.84 4.87 -1.55
CA ARG A 40 -2.78 6.27 -1.11
C ARG A 40 -3.53 6.51 0.20
N ALA A 41 -4.70 5.89 0.39
CA ALA A 41 -5.48 6.06 1.61
C ALA A 41 -4.79 5.43 2.83
N LYS A 42 -4.05 4.34 2.62
CA LYS A 42 -3.19 3.71 3.64
C LYS A 42 -1.95 4.54 3.93
N ILE A 43 -1.30 5.11 2.89
CA ILE A 43 -0.18 6.04 3.07
C ILE A 43 -0.64 7.29 3.83
N GLU A 44 -1.76 7.91 3.43
CA GLU A 44 -2.33 9.09 4.11
C GLU A 44 -2.70 8.76 5.57
N GLN A 45 -3.25 7.57 5.86
CA GLN A 45 -3.50 7.13 7.23
C GLN A 45 -2.21 6.87 8.03
N ASN A 46 -1.21 6.23 7.43
CA ASN A 46 0.07 5.93 8.07
C ASN A 46 0.90 7.20 8.32
N ASP A 47 0.83 8.18 7.42
CA ASP A 47 1.48 9.50 7.56
C ASP A 47 0.87 10.29 8.73
N TRP A 48 -0.42 10.10 8.99
CA TRP A 48 -1.12 10.71 10.13
C TRP A 48 -0.79 10.05 11.48
N ASP A 49 -0.32 8.80 11.47
CA ASP A 49 0.10 8.05 12.65
C ASP A 49 1.51 8.46 13.14
N ASP A 50 2.29 9.18 12.32
CA ASP A 50 3.63 9.69 12.67
C ASP A 50 3.60 11.13 13.26
N GLU A 51 2.43 11.78 13.29
CA GLU A 51 2.27 13.15 13.82
C GLU A 51 1.69 13.18 15.27
N GLU A 52 2.13 12.26 16.14
CA GLU A 52 1.96 12.41 17.59
C GLU A 52 3.08 13.31 18.18
N VAL A 53 2.63 14.50 18.60
CA VAL A 53 3.19 15.51 19.51
C VAL A 53 4.16 16.59 18.99
N GLN A 54 3.62 17.81 18.81
CA GLN A 54 4.12 18.93 19.62
C GLN A 54 2.96 19.68 20.31
N ASP A 55 2.81 19.37 21.59
CA ASP A 55 2.15 20.15 22.63
C ASP A 55 2.92 21.48 22.84
N VAL A 56 2.23 22.63 22.73
CA VAL A 56 2.30 23.79 23.64
C VAL A 56 1.02 24.63 23.59
#